data_AF-A0A821UJY2-F1
#
_entry.id   AF-A0A821UJY2-F1
#
_cell.length_a   1.000
_cell.length_b   1.000
_cell.length_c   1.000
_cell.angle_alpha   90.00
_cell.angle_beta   90.00
_cell.angle_gamma   90.00
#
_symmetry.space_group_name_H-M   'P 1'
#
loop_
_entity.id
_entity.type
_entity.pdbx_description
1 polymer ?
#
loop_
_entity_poly.entity_id
_entity_poly.type
_entity_poly.pdbx_seq_one_letter_code
_entity_poly.pdbx_strand_id
1 'polypeptide(L)'
;NPASLTNKGNCCFAQGDYDKARYYYEEALNIDAGCVQALHNLILTLMNLNHYQRVKDLLHKYTLIQPENTQVFCLMAQALQQTNDFDHAKSWLVMLEINFYFKLGFFIKTLNYLERLS
;
A
#
# COMPACT_ATOMS: atom_id res chain seq x y z
N ASN A 1 -2.43 5.84 20.70
CA ASN A 1 -2.09 4.48 20.25
C ASN A 1 -2.64 4.30 18.84
N PRO A 2 -1.80 4.04 17.82
CA PRO A 2 -2.23 3.88 16.43
C PRO A 2 -3.33 2.81 16.27
N ALA A 3 -3.24 1.69 16.99
CA ALA A 3 -4.25 0.63 16.94
C ALA A 3 -5.66 1.09 17.38
N SER A 4 -5.73 1.99 18.38
CA SER A 4 -7.02 2.54 18.83
C SER A 4 -7.64 3.48 17.78
N LEU A 5 -6.81 4.26 17.09
CA LEU A 5 -7.27 5.12 15.99
C LEU A 5 -7.72 4.29 14.79
N THR A 6 -6.98 3.24 14.44
CA THR A 6 -7.40 2.28 13.40
C THR A 6 -8.74 1.66 13.74
N ASN A 7 -8.97 1.26 14.99
CA ASN A 7 -10.27 0.71 15.41
C ASN A 7 -11.40 1.74 15.33
N LYS A 8 -11.15 3.01 15.70
CA LYS A 8 -12.12 4.10 15.52
C LYS A 8 -12.43 4.32 14.03
N GLY A 9 -11.41 4.31 13.18
CA GLY A 9 -11.56 4.36 11.73
C GLY A 9 -12.42 3.21 11.19
N ASN A 10 -12.22 1.99 11.69
CA ASN A 10 -13.01 0.82 11.32
C ASN A 10 -14.49 1.00 11.70
N CYS A 11 -14.77 1.55 12.88
CA CYS A 11 -16.14 1.85 13.30
C CYS A 11 -16.80 2.86 12.35
N CYS A 12 -16.10 3.94 11.97
CA CYS A 12 -16.62 4.92 11.01
C CYS A 12 -16.82 4.31 9.63
N PHE A 13 -15.87 3.47 9.18
CA PHE A 13 -15.96 2.76 7.91
C PHE A 13 -17.21 1.85 7.87
N ALA A 14 -17.46 1.09 8.94
CA ALA A 14 -18.64 0.24 9.06
C ALA A 14 -19.97 1.04 9.11
N GLN A 15 -19.91 2.29 9.56
CA GLN A 15 -21.05 3.22 9.54
C GLN A 15 -21.26 3.88 8.17
N GLY A 16 -20.36 3.66 7.20
CA GLY A 16 -20.37 4.33 5.90
C GLY A 16 -19.83 5.76 5.91
N ASP A 17 -19.31 6.24 7.05
CA ASP A 17 -18.68 7.56 7.17
C ASP A 17 -17.21 7.47 6.76
N TYR A 18 -16.98 7.36 5.44
CA TYR A 18 -15.66 7.16 4.86
C TYR A 18 -14.73 8.36 5.05
N ASP A 19 -15.26 9.60 5.12
CA ASP A 19 -14.45 10.79 5.37
C ASP A 19 -13.87 10.80 6.79
N LYS A 20 -14.66 10.46 7.81
CA LYS A 20 -14.14 10.29 9.17
C LYS A 20 -13.23 9.09 9.29
N ALA A 21 -13.55 7.98 8.61
CA ALA A 21 -12.68 6.81 8.59
C ALA A 21 -11.28 7.19 8.06
N ARG A 22 -11.21 7.91 6.93
CA ARG A 22 -9.97 8.44 6.36
C ARG A 22 -9.19 9.25 7.39
N TYR A 23 -9.84 10.21 8.05
CA TYR A 23 -9.20 11.05 9.07
C TYR A 23 -8.55 10.22 10.18
N TYR A 24 -9.26 9.23 10.74
CA TYR A 24 -8.70 8.39 11.80
C TYR A 24 -7.56 7.50 11.33
N TYR A 25 -7.58 7.00 10.10
CA TYR A 25 -6.46 6.23 9.55
C TYR A 25 -5.24 7.10 9.25
N GLU A 26 -5.43 8.32 8.74
CA GLU A 26 -4.34 9.28 8.55
C GLU A 26 -3.69 9.65 9.89
N GLU A 27 -4.49 9.89 10.93
CA GLU A 27 -3.98 10.13 12.28
C GLU A 27 -3.24 8.91 12.85
N ALA A 28 -3.71 7.69 12.58
CA ALA A 28 -2.99 6.47 12.97
C ALA A 28 -1.62 6.39 12.28
N LEU A 29 -1.54 6.76 10.99
CA LEU A 29 -0.30 6.80 10.21
C LEU A 29 0.63 7.96 10.60
N ASN A 30 0.08 9.06 11.14
CA ASN A 30 0.88 10.15 11.70
C ASN A 30 1.61 9.71 12.98
N ILE A 31 1.01 8.81 13.76
CA ILE A 31 1.65 8.24 14.95
C ILE A 31 2.62 7.11 14.57
N ASP A 32 2.19 6.23 13.67
CA ASP A 32 2.99 5.11 13.18
C ASP A 32 2.86 4.99 11.66
N ALA A 33 3.83 5.57 10.96
CA ALA A 33 3.89 5.55 9.50
C ALA A 33 4.09 4.15 8.90
N GLY A 34 4.50 3.18 9.73
CA GLY A 34 4.65 1.77 9.36
C GLY A 34 3.42 0.92 9.67
N CYS A 35 2.32 1.50 10.16
CA CYS A 35 1.12 0.75 10.51
C CYS A 35 0.39 0.22 9.27
N VAL A 36 0.79 -0.99 8.87
CA VAL A 36 0.25 -1.80 7.76
C VAL A 36 -1.28 -1.86 7.77
N GLN A 37 -1.88 -2.05 8.94
CA GLN A 37 -3.33 -2.16 9.09
C GLN A 37 -4.04 -0.83 8.81
N ALA A 38 -3.52 0.30 9.31
CA ALA A 38 -4.05 1.62 9.02
C ALA A 38 -3.88 1.96 7.53
N LEU A 39 -2.73 1.62 6.94
CA LEU A 39 -2.43 1.87 5.53
C LEU A 39 -3.36 1.07 4.61
N HIS A 40 -3.59 -0.20 4.92
CA HIS A 40 -4.55 -1.07 4.22
C HIS A 40 -5.96 -0.50 4.28
N ASN A 41 -6.44 -0.12 5.46
CA ASN A 41 -7.81 0.37 5.63
C ASN A 41 -8.00 1.78 5.04
N LEU A 42 -6.96 2.62 5.04
CA LEU A 42 -6.96 3.90 4.34
C LEU A 42 -7.11 3.71 2.83
N ILE A 43 -6.37 2.77 2.22
CA ILE A 43 -6.48 2.46 0.79
C ILE A 43 -7.91 2.04 0.45
N LEU A 44 -8.49 1.10 1.20
CA LEU A 44 -9.88 0.68 1.00
C LEU A 44 -10.86 1.84 1.11
N THR A 45 -10.66 2.73 2.08
CA THR A 45 -11.50 3.92 2.27
C THR A 45 -11.40 4.88 1.10
N LEU A 46 -10.20 5.14 0.59
CA LEU A 46 -9.98 6.02 -0.55
C LEU A 46 -10.54 5.44 -1.86
N MET A 47 -10.52 4.12 -2.03
CA MET A 47 -11.20 3.45 -3.14
C MET A 47 -12.70 3.69 -3.10
N ASN A 48 -13.34 3.54 -1.93
CA ASN A 48 -14.77 3.83 -1.75
C ASN A 48 -15.11 5.33 -1.99
N LEU A 49 -14.16 6.23 -1.70
CA LEU A 49 -14.29 7.66 -1.98
C LEU A 49 -13.90 8.05 -3.42
N ASN A 50 -13.57 7.08 -4.30
CA ASN A 50 -13.11 7.31 -5.67
C ASN A 50 -11.83 8.17 -5.79
N HIS A 51 -11.00 8.24 -4.75
CA HIS A 51 -9.73 8.98 -4.74
C HIS A 51 -8.57 8.14 -5.28
N TYR A 52 -8.71 7.65 -6.51
CA TYR A 52 -7.80 6.65 -7.11
C TYR A 52 -6.35 7.13 -7.27
N GLN A 53 -6.11 8.43 -7.50
CA GLN A 53 -4.74 8.97 -7.59
C GLN A 53 -3.99 8.79 -6.26
N ARG A 54 -4.65 9.11 -5.15
CA ARG A 54 -4.06 8.98 -3.82
C ARG A 54 -3.87 7.52 -3.40
N VAL A 55 -4.74 6.63 -3.88
CA VAL A 55 -4.59 5.17 -3.73
C VAL A 55 -3.31 4.69 -4.40
N LYS A 56 -2.98 5.18 -5.60
CA LYS A 56 -1.74 4.82 -6.30
C LYS A 56 -0.50 5.20 -5.50
N ASP A 57 -0.46 6.42 -4.97
CA ASP A 57 0.66 6.89 -4.15
C ASP A 57 0.84 6.06 -2.88
N LEU A 58 -0.27 5.75 -2.19
CA LEU A 58 -0.25 4.94 -0.97
C LEU A 58 0.17 3.49 -1.23
N LEU A 59 -0.30 2.89 -2.31
CA LEU A 59 0.10 1.53 -2.70
C LEU A 59 1.58 1.45 -3.06
N HIS A 60 2.12 2.47 -3.76
CA HIS A 60 3.55 2.58 -4.00
C HIS A 60 4.33 2.72 -2.69
N LYS A 61 3.85 3.53 -1.74
CA LYS A 61 4.48 3.61 -0.40
C LYS A 61 4.40 2.27 0.34
N TYR A 62 3.28 1.55 0.24
CA TYR A 62 3.10 0.25 0.89
C TYR A 62 4.13 -0.77 0.39
N THR A 63 4.37 -0.87 -0.92
CA THR A 63 5.38 -1.81 -1.48
C THR A 63 6.81 -1.45 -1.10
N LEU A 64 7.08 -0.19 -0.75
CA LEU A 64 8.38 0.21 -0.20
C LEU A 64 8.54 -0.24 1.26
N ILE A 65 7.48 -0.15 2.06
CA ILE A 65 7.50 -0.54 3.48
C ILE A 65 7.48 -2.07 3.64
N GLN A 66 6.59 -2.74 2.90
CA GLN A 66 6.41 -4.19 2.94
C GLN A 66 6.41 -4.79 1.53
N PRO A 67 7.59 -4.97 0.92
CA PRO A 67 7.71 -5.50 -0.44
C PRO A 67 7.22 -6.95 -0.59
N GLU A 68 7.22 -7.72 0.49
CA GLU A 68 6.83 -9.15 0.47
C GLU A 68 5.34 -9.37 0.78
N ASN A 69 4.60 -8.31 1.10
CA ASN A 69 3.20 -8.44 1.50
C ASN A 69 2.30 -8.63 0.27
N THR A 70 1.79 -9.85 0.12
CA THR A 70 0.93 -10.23 -1.01
C THR A 70 -0.42 -9.49 -1.03
N GLN A 71 -0.86 -9.00 0.12
CA GLN A 71 -2.12 -8.29 0.28
C GLN A 71 -2.15 -6.97 -0.50
N VAL A 72 -0.99 -6.37 -0.73
CA VAL A 72 -0.85 -5.16 -1.55
C VAL A 72 -1.26 -5.41 -2.99
N PHE A 73 -0.89 -6.56 -3.55
CA PHE A 73 -1.27 -6.92 -4.92
C PHE A 73 -2.78 -7.14 -5.04
N CYS A 74 -3.42 -7.68 -4.00
CA CYS A 74 -4.88 -7.80 -3.97
C CYS A 74 -5.56 -6.42 -3.98
N LEU A 75 -5.08 -5.48 -3.16
CA LEU A 75 -5.60 -4.11 -3.13
C LEU A 75 -5.37 -3.38 -4.46
N MET A 76 -4.22 -3.58 -5.10
CA MET A 76 -3.94 -3.04 -6.43
C MET A 76 -4.93 -3.58 -7.46
N ALA A 77 -5.13 -4.90 -7.50
CA ALA A 77 -6.07 -5.53 -8.42
C ALA A 77 -7.50 -4.97 -8.24
N GLN A 78 -7.95 -4.79 -6.99
CA GLN A 78 -9.24 -4.17 -6.68
C GLN A 78 -9.34 -2.72 -7.15
N ALA A 79 -8.32 -1.90 -6.88
CA ALA A 79 -8.28 -0.51 -7.33
C ALA A 79 -8.35 -0.42 -8.86
N LEU A 80 -7.63 -1.30 -9.56
CA LEU A 80 -7.60 -1.35 -11.02
C LEU A 80 -8.95 -1.76 -11.62
N GLN A 81 -9.62 -2.77 -11.03
CA GLN A 81 -10.98 -3.16 -11.42
C GLN A 81 -11.97 -1.99 -11.30
N GLN A 82 -11.88 -1.21 -10.21
CA GLN A 82 -12.79 -0.08 -10.01
C GLN A 82 -12.52 1.09 -10.96
N THR A 83 -11.27 1.32 -11.36
CA THR A 83 -10.92 2.38 -12.31
C THR A 83 -11.26 2.04 -13.77
N ASN A 84 -11.57 0.77 -14.10
CA ASN A 84 -11.73 0.27 -15.47
C ASN A 84 -10.57 0.62 -16.42
N ASP A 85 -9.42 0.97 -15.83
CA ASP A 85 -8.29 1.61 -16.50
C ASP A 85 -7.19 0.56 -16.70
N PHE A 86 -7.47 -0.37 -17.60
CA PHE A 86 -6.63 -1.55 -17.87
C PHE A 86 -5.22 -1.17 -18.37
N ASP A 87 -5.06 -0.01 -19.00
CA ASP A 87 -3.75 0.45 -19.49
C ASP A 87 -2.84 0.85 -18.33
N HIS A 88 -3.39 1.55 -17.33
CA HIS A 88 -2.67 1.88 -16.11
C HIS A 88 -2.39 0.63 -15.27
N ALA A 89 -3.31 -0.34 -15.23
CA ALA A 89 -3.10 -1.64 -14.59
C ALA A 89 -1.85 -2.34 -15.12
N LYS A 90 -1.72 -2.40 -16.45
CA LYS A 90 -0.62 -3.07 -17.13
C LYS A 90 0.71 -2.35 -16.92
N SER A 91 0.72 -1.01 -17.04
CA SER A 91 1.89 -0.18 -16.74
C SER A 91 2.40 -0.42 -15.32
N TRP A 92 1.47 -0.55 -14.37
CA TRP A 92 1.82 -0.67 -12.96
C TRP A 92 2.30 -2.07 -12.59
N LEU A 93 1.71 -3.11 -13.18
CA LEU A 93 2.22 -4.48 -13.10
C LEU A 93 3.65 -4.59 -13.63
N VAL A 94 3.93 -3.98 -14.79
CA VAL A 94 5.30 -3.93 -15.35
C VAL A 94 6.25 -3.18 -14.41
N MET A 95 5.83 -2.06 -13.82
CA MET A 95 6.65 -1.37 -12.82
C MET A 95 6.94 -2.24 -11.60
N LEU A 96 5.98 -3.03 -11.12
CA LEU A 96 6.16 -3.93 -9.99
C LEU A 96 7.11 -5.09 -10.31
N GLU A 97 6.96 -5.71 -11.48
CA GLU A 97 7.89 -6.73 -11.95
C GLU A 97 9.31 -6.16 -12.04
N ILE A 98 9.47 -5.00 -12.68
CA ILE A 98 10.77 -4.33 -12.77
C ILE A 98 11.33 -4.04 -11.37
N ASN A 99 10.52 -3.53 -10.44
CA ASN A 99 10.98 -3.22 -9.08
C ASN A 99 11.36 -4.49 -8.29
N PHE A 100 10.61 -5.58 -8.46
CA PHE A 100 10.90 -6.88 -7.88
C PHE A 100 12.20 -7.48 -8.43
N TYR A 101 12.36 -7.52 -9.76
CA TYR A 101 13.59 -7.99 -10.41
C TYR A 101 14.80 -7.08 -10.12
N PHE A 102 14.59 -5.77 -10.04
CA PHE A 102 15.64 -4.80 -9.70
C PHE A 102 16.11 -4.97 -8.25
N LYS A 103 15.19 -5.14 -7.29
CA LYS A 103 15.54 -5.44 -5.89
C LYS A 103 16.25 -6.78 -5.75
N LEU A 104 15.80 -7.82 -6.44
CA LEU A 104 16.45 -9.14 -6.44
C LEU A 104 17.87 -9.05 -7.02
N GLY A 105 18.04 -8.32 -8.14
CA GLY A 105 19.34 -8.10 -8.77
C GLY A 105 20.31 -7.31 -7.90
N PHE A 106 19.84 -6.27 -7.20
CA PHE A 106 20.66 -5.53 -6.25
C PHE A 106 21.07 -6.40 -5.05
N PHE A 107 20.12 -7.17 -4.48
CA PHE A 107 20.36 -8.06 -3.35
C PHE A 107 21.41 -9.14 -3.65
N ILE A 108 21.30 -9.81 -4.82
CA ILE A 108 22.29 -10.80 -5.27
C ILE A 108 23.67 -10.15 -5.47
N LYS A 109 23.71 -8.94 -6.03
CA LYS A 109 24.98 -8.22 -6.24
C LYS A 109 25.64 -7.82 -4.92
N THR A 110 24.85 -7.39 -3.92
CA THR A 110 25.35 -7.09 -2.58
C THR A 110 25.82 -8.34 -1.83
N LEU A 111 25.12 -9.47 -1.94
CA LEU A 111 25.53 -10.74 -1.35
C LEU A 111 26.87 -11.24 -1.92
N ASN A 112 26.99 -11.27 -3.26
CA ASN A 112 28.25 -11.65 -3.93
C ASN A 112 29.43 -10.74 -3.57
N TYR A 113 29.17 -9.47 -3.25
CA TYR A 113 30.22 -8.53 -2.82
C TYR A 113 30.67 -8.81 -1.38
N LEU A 114 29.75 -9.20 -0.49
CA LEU A 114 30.05 -9.56 0.89
C LEU A 114 30.78 -10.90 1.01
N GLU A 115 30.40 -11.92 0.24
CA GLU A 115 31.09 -13.21 0.20
C GLU A 115 32.52 -13.14 -0.34
N ARG A 116 32.84 -12.11 -1.13
CA ARG A 116 34.21 -11.88 -1.64
C ARG A 116 35.13 -11.19 -0.63
N LEU A 117 34.58 -10.62 0.42
CA LEU A 117 35.31 -9.88 1.46
C LEU A 117 35.52 -10.70 2.74
N SER A 118 34.86 -11.85 2.88
CA SER A 118 35.09 -12.89 3.91
C SER A 118 36.11 -13.92 3.45
#